data_AF-A0A6L6XTA8-F1
#
_entry.id   AF-A0A6L6XTA8-F1
#
_cell.length_a   1.000
_cell.length_b   1.000
_cell.length_c   1.000
_cell.angle_alpha   90.00
_cell.angle_beta   90.00
_cell.angle_gamma   90.00
#
_symmetry.space_group_name_H-M   'P 1'
#
loop_
_entity.id
_entity.type
_entity.pdbx_description
1 polymer ?
#
loop_
_entity_poly.entity_id
_entity_poly.type
_entity_poly.pdbx_seq_one_letter_code
_entity_poly.pdbx_strand_id
1 'polypeptide(L)'
;MKILIADDSKVMRQIVLRTMRQAGFGHHDFVEAADGAEALDKVASDAPDLVLSDWNMPNKTGIELLRDLRSGGNEVPFGFVTSEGSEEMRETAKAAGAMFLIAKPFTSDHFSDALSGMLG
;
A
#
# COMPACT_ATOMS: atom_id res chain seq x y z
N MET A 1 10.87 -5.01 -9.34
CA MET A 1 10.55 -4.48 -8.01
C MET A 1 9.63 -5.48 -7.31
N LYS A 2 9.68 -5.50 -5.99
CA LYS A 2 8.83 -6.30 -5.12
C LYS A 2 7.81 -5.37 -4.46
N ILE A 3 6.53 -5.64 -4.66
CA ILE A 3 5.40 -4.82 -4.17
C ILE A 3 4.64 -5.62 -3.12
N LEU A 4 4.53 -5.09 -1.92
CA LEU A 4 3.72 -5.65 -0.84
C LEU A 4 2.30 -5.08 -0.91
N ILE A 5 1.28 -5.94 -0.94
CA ILE A 5 -0.14 -5.57 -0.89
C ILE A 5 -0.72 -6.08 0.44
N ALA A 6 -1.04 -5.16 1.35
CA ALA A 6 -1.64 -5.44 2.65
C ALA A 6 -3.13 -5.01 2.65
N ASP A 7 -4.03 -5.97 2.80
CA ASP A 7 -5.47 -5.73 2.94
C ASP A 7 -6.08 -6.99 3.58
N ASP A 8 -7.04 -6.85 4.50
CA ASP A 8 -7.63 -7.99 5.22
C ASP A 8 -8.52 -8.86 4.33
N SER A 9 -9.06 -8.27 3.26
CA SER A 9 -9.83 -8.98 2.26
C SER A 9 -8.93 -9.58 1.19
N LYS A 10 -8.85 -10.91 1.18
CA LYS A 10 -8.20 -11.66 0.07
C LYS A 10 -8.76 -11.27 -1.29
N VAL A 11 -10.07 -11.01 -1.39
CA VAL A 11 -10.70 -10.59 -2.65
C VAL A 11 -10.16 -9.22 -3.08
N MET A 12 -10.02 -8.29 -2.14
CA MET A 12 -9.50 -6.95 -2.43
C MET A 12 -8.04 -6.98 -2.85
N ARG A 13 -7.18 -7.79 -2.19
CA ARG A 13 -5.80 -8.00 -2.64
C ARG A 13 -5.71 -8.49 -4.08
N GLN A 14 -6.58 -9.41 -4.47
CA GLN A 14 -6.65 -9.90 -5.86
C GLN A 14 -7.17 -8.84 -6.84
N ILE A 15 -8.08 -7.95 -6.40
CA ILE A 15 -8.52 -6.81 -7.21
C ILE A 15 -7.36 -5.84 -7.43
N VAL A 16 -6.66 -5.42 -6.37
CA VAL A 16 -5.49 -4.53 -6.46
C VAL A 16 -4.42 -5.13 -7.39
N LEU A 17 -4.07 -6.41 -7.22
CA LEU A 17 -3.10 -7.10 -8.06
C LEU A 17 -3.52 -7.16 -9.54
N ARG A 18 -4.80 -7.41 -9.82
CA ARG A 18 -5.31 -7.37 -11.21
C ARG A 18 -5.25 -5.97 -11.78
N THR A 19 -5.63 -4.95 -11.02
CA THR A 19 -5.61 -3.56 -11.48
C THR A 19 -4.17 -3.07 -11.71
N MET A 20 -3.23 -3.47 -10.85
CA MET A 20 -1.79 -3.24 -11.04
C MET A 20 -1.28 -3.85 -12.35
N ARG A 21 -1.68 -5.09 -12.66
CA ARG A 21 -1.34 -5.73 -13.93
C ARG A 21 -1.90 -4.98 -15.13
N GLN A 22 -3.14 -4.50 -15.04
CA GLN A 22 -3.78 -3.69 -16.08
C GLN A 22 -3.09 -2.33 -16.28
N ALA A 23 -2.56 -1.74 -15.20
CA ALA A 23 -1.79 -0.50 -15.24
C ALA A 23 -0.35 -0.68 -15.78
N GLY A 24 0.04 -1.89 -16.20
CA GLY A 24 1.37 -2.16 -16.77
C GLY A 24 2.41 -2.69 -15.79
N PHE A 25 2.10 -2.73 -14.48
CA PHE A 25 3.01 -3.17 -13.42
C PHE A 25 3.03 -4.69 -13.19
N GLY A 26 2.44 -5.46 -14.11
CA GLY A 26 2.28 -6.91 -13.95
C GLY A 26 3.55 -7.75 -13.99
N HIS A 27 4.68 -7.14 -14.37
CA HIS A 27 6.01 -7.75 -14.46
C HIS A 27 6.81 -7.65 -13.15
N HIS A 28 6.23 -7.04 -12.11
CA HIS A 28 6.81 -6.98 -10.77
C HIS A 28 6.42 -8.18 -9.90
N ASP A 29 7.21 -8.44 -8.87
CA ASP A 29 6.92 -9.46 -7.88
C ASP A 29 5.92 -8.90 -6.87
N PHE A 30 4.88 -9.68 -6.56
CA PHE A 30 3.86 -9.28 -5.60
C PHE A 30 3.92 -10.17 -4.38
N VAL A 31 3.97 -9.55 -3.20
CA VAL A 31 3.81 -10.20 -1.91
C VAL A 31 2.50 -9.70 -1.30
N GLU A 32 1.74 -10.58 -0.68
CA GLU A 32 0.47 -10.24 -0.04
C GLU A 32 0.60 -10.29 1.47
N ALA A 33 -0.09 -9.44 2.23
CA ALA A 33 -0.26 -9.57 3.68
C ALA A 33 -1.74 -9.41 4.04
N ALA A 34 -2.22 -10.18 5.01
CA ALA A 34 -3.60 -10.17 5.46
C ALA A 34 -3.88 -9.15 6.57
N ASP A 35 -2.84 -8.56 7.17
CA ASP A 35 -2.98 -7.49 8.14
C ASP A 35 -1.69 -6.66 8.27
N GLY A 36 -1.73 -5.61 9.09
CA GLY A 36 -0.57 -4.73 9.30
C GLY A 36 0.58 -5.39 10.06
N ALA A 37 0.34 -6.43 10.88
CA ALA A 37 1.41 -7.11 11.59
C ALA A 37 2.20 -8.03 10.63
N GLU A 38 1.49 -8.81 9.82
CA GLU A 38 2.09 -9.63 8.76
C GLU A 38 2.80 -8.73 7.72
N ALA A 39 2.23 -7.57 7.42
CA ALA A 39 2.87 -6.60 6.52
C ALA A 39 4.18 -6.06 7.12
N LEU A 40 4.22 -5.75 8.41
CA LEU A 40 5.43 -5.29 9.10
C LEU A 40 6.53 -6.36 9.06
N ASP A 41 6.18 -7.61 9.37
CA ASP A 41 7.11 -8.75 9.30
C ASP A 41 7.65 -8.94 7.88
N LYS A 42 6.78 -8.85 6.87
CA LYS A 42 7.16 -8.94 5.45
C LYS A 42 8.04 -7.79 5.01
N VAL A 43 7.81 -6.58 5.48
CA VAL A 43 8.74 -5.48 5.18
C VAL A 43 10.14 -5.78 5.71
N ALA A 44 10.25 -6.36 6.90
CA ALA A 44 11.53 -6.74 7.49
C ALA A 44 12.20 -7.94 6.79
N SER A 45 11.44 -8.97 6.39
CA SER A 45 11.99 -10.18 5.79
C SER A 45 12.25 -10.07 4.29
N ASP A 46 11.35 -9.39 3.57
CA ASP A 46 11.33 -9.37 2.10
C ASP A 46 11.90 -8.10 1.48
N ALA A 47 12.07 -7.04 2.27
CA ALA A 47 12.53 -5.72 1.83
C ALA A 47 11.83 -5.26 0.52
N PRO A 48 10.49 -5.11 0.53
CA PRO A 48 9.76 -4.67 -0.65
C PRO A 48 10.16 -3.24 -1.05
N ASP A 49 10.04 -2.93 -2.33
CA ASP A 49 10.32 -1.60 -2.88
C ASP A 49 9.10 -0.66 -2.76
N LEU A 50 7.91 -1.21 -2.53
CA LEU A 50 6.67 -0.46 -2.37
C LEU A 50 5.68 -1.23 -1.48
N VAL A 51 5.01 -0.53 -0.58
CA VAL A 51 3.90 -1.05 0.21
C VAL A 51 2.60 -0.35 -0.20
N LEU A 52 1.59 -1.15 -0.55
CA LEU A 52 0.21 -0.73 -0.75
C LEU A 52 -0.61 -1.30 0.40
N SER A 53 -1.17 -0.44 1.24
CA SER A 53 -1.90 -0.88 2.43
C SER A 53 -3.32 -0.35 2.44
N ASP A 54 -4.27 -1.18 2.84
CA ASP A 54 -5.55 -0.68 3.35
C ASP A 54 -5.32 0.09 4.66
N TRP A 55 -6.21 1.03 4.95
CA TRP A 55 -6.14 1.80 6.19
C TRP A 55 -6.61 0.99 7.39
N ASN A 56 -7.73 0.27 7.23
CA ASN A 56 -8.41 -0.45 8.28
C ASN A 56 -8.14 -1.95 8.14
N MET A 57 -7.23 -2.45 8.96
CA MET A 57 -6.91 -3.88 9.04
C MET A 57 -7.00 -4.35 10.50
N PRO A 58 -7.31 -5.64 10.74
CA PRO A 58 -7.25 -6.21 12.09
C PRO A 58 -5.80 -6.22 12.60
N ASN A 59 -5.60 -6.42 13.91
CA ASN A 59 -4.31 -6.47 14.61
C ASN A 59 -3.49 -5.18 14.59
N LYS A 60 -3.22 -4.63 13.41
CA LYS A 60 -2.52 -3.36 13.20
C LYS A 60 -3.08 -2.68 11.96
N THR A 61 -3.52 -1.44 12.12
CA THR A 61 -4.04 -0.61 11.03
C THR A 61 -2.91 -0.18 10.08
N GLY A 62 -3.25 0.22 8.86
CA GLY A 62 -2.25 0.68 7.90
C GLY A 62 -1.52 1.94 8.34
N ILE A 63 -2.18 2.83 9.10
CA ILE A 63 -1.53 4.04 9.65
C ILE A 63 -0.57 3.72 10.79
N GLU A 64 -0.89 2.72 11.62
CA GLU A 64 0.03 2.21 12.65
C GLU A 64 1.24 1.52 12.01
N LEU A 65 1.01 0.70 10.97
CA LEU A 65 2.09 0.09 10.17
C LEU A 65 3.03 1.16 9.62
N LEU A 66 2.51 2.20 8.97
CA LEU A 66 3.34 3.28 8.42
C LEU A 66 4.16 3.98 9.51
N ARG A 67 3.55 4.31 10.65
CA ARG A 67 4.25 4.96 11.76
C ARG A 67 5.35 4.07 12.33
N ASP A 68 5.09 2.79 12.48
CA ASP A 68 6.09 1.83 12.97
C ASP A 68 7.28 1.75 12.03
N LEU A 69 7.03 1.63 10.72
CA LEU A 69 8.07 1.62 9.69
C LEU A 69 8.96 2.88 9.79
N ARG A 70 8.35 4.07 9.86
CA ARG A 70 9.10 5.33 9.97
C ARG A 70 9.86 5.44 11.28
N SER A 71 9.27 5.01 12.40
CA SER A 71 9.96 5.00 13.69
C SER A 71 11.16 4.03 13.72
N GLY A 72 11.08 2.94 12.96
CA GLY A 72 12.18 1.99 12.74
C GLY A 72 13.23 2.46 11.73
N GLY A 73 13.10 3.68 11.19
CA GLY A 73 14.01 4.22 10.17
C GLY A 73 13.81 3.62 8.77
N ASN A 74 12.72 2.88 8.55
CA ASN A 74 12.39 2.32 7.25
C ASN A 74 11.64 3.36 6.41
N GLU A 75 12.24 3.78 5.31
CA GLU A 75 11.71 4.77 4.36
C GLU A 75 11.09 4.13 3.12
N VAL A 76 10.73 2.84 3.17
CA VAL A 76 10.06 2.16 2.05
C VAL A 76 8.88 3.01 1.56
N PRO A 77 8.79 3.23 0.24
CA PRO A 77 7.64 3.88 -0.34
C PRO A 77 6.34 3.23 0.10
N PHE A 78 5.37 4.06 0.51
CA PHE A 78 4.14 3.59 1.12
C PHE A 78 2.95 4.37 0.55
N GLY A 79 1.93 3.64 0.10
CA GLY A 79 0.69 4.19 -0.42
C GLY A 79 -0.53 3.52 0.20
N PHE A 80 -1.59 4.30 0.41
CA PHE A 80 -2.86 3.79 0.90
C PHE A 80 -3.82 3.44 -0.23
N VAL A 81 -4.53 2.32 -0.08
CA VAL A 81 -5.65 1.91 -0.93
C VAL A 81 -6.84 1.58 -0.03
N THR A 82 -7.71 2.56 0.21
CA THR A 82 -8.70 2.53 1.31
C THR A 82 -10.12 2.83 0.81
N SER A 83 -11.15 2.42 1.55
CA SER A 83 -12.55 2.70 1.23
C SER A 83 -12.91 4.18 1.35
N GLU A 84 -12.34 4.88 2.33
CA GLU A 84 -12.57 6.30 2.57
C GLU A 84 -11.30 7.11 2.31
N GLY A 85 -11.45 8.30 1.74
CA GLY A 85 -10.35 9.20 1.43
C GLY A 85 -10.69 10.64 1.78
N SER A 86 -11.20 10.85 3.00
CA SER A 86 -11.50 12.19 3.53
C SER A 86 -10.25 13.07 3.54
N GLU A 87 -10.44 14.39 3.57
CA GLU A 87 -9.33 15.35 3.61
C GLU A 87 -8.45 15.11 4.84
N GLU A 88 -9.06 14.90 6.01
CA GLU A 88 -8.36 14.58 7.26
C GLU A 88 -7.52 13.29 7.17
N MET A 89 -8.03 12.24 6.51
CA MET A 89 -7.26 11.02 6.27
C MET A 89 -6.06 11.27 5.35
N ARG A 90 -6.25 12.08 4.30
CA ARG A 90 -5.17 12.43 3.36
C ARG A 90 -4.08 13.24 4.05
N GLU A 91 -4.46 14.21 4.88
CA GLU A 91 -3.52 14.98 5.69
C GLU A 91 -2.77 14.09 6.68
N THR A 92 -3.48 13.21 7.37
CA THR A 92 -2.88 12.26 8.33
C THR A 92 -1.90 11.30 7.65
N ALA A 93 -2.26 10.73 6.50
CA ALA A 93 -1.38 9.87 5.71
C ALA A 93 -0.13 10.61 5.25
N LYS A 94 -0.30 11.82 4.71
CA LYS A 94 0.80 12.66 4.23
C LYS A 94 1.74 13.04 5.37
N ALA A 95 1.20 13.44 6.52
CA ALA A 95 1.98 13.77 7.71
C ALA A 95 2.77 12.58 8.26
N ALA A 96 2.25 11.36 8.11
CA ALA A 96 2.94 10.12 8.46
C ALA A 96 3.97 9.67 7.41
N GLY A 97 4.08 10.35 6.26
CA GLY A 97 5.04 10.03 5.21
C GLY A 97 4.55 9.02 4.17
N ALA A 98 3.24 8.93 3.96
CA ALA A 98 2.67 8.24 2.80
C ALA A 98 2.85 9.08 1.54
N MET A 99 3.11 8.40 0.42
CA MET A 99 3.30 9.05 -0.87
C MET A 99 1.98 9.40 -1.55
N PHE A 100 0.97 8.54 -1.40
CA PHE A 100 -0.34 8.74 -1.99
C PHE A 100 -1.43 8.01 -1.20
N LEU A 101 -2.68 8.40 -1.46
CA LEU A 101 -3.88 7.74 -0.97
C LEU A 101 -4.87 7.63 -2.12
N ILE A 102 -5.18 6.38 -2.49
CA ILE A 102 -6.18 6.01 -3.50
C ILE A 102 -7.43 5.54 -2.76
N ALA A 103 -8.56 6.20 -3.02
CA ALA A 103 -9.85 5.81 -2.47
C ALA A 103 -10.55 4.79 -3.39
N LYS A 104 -11.25 3.81 -2.81
CA LYS A 104 -12.11 2.87 -3.53
C LYS A 104 -13.42 3.60 -3.93
N PRO A 105 -14.00 3.34 -5.12
CA PRO A 105 -13.50 2.46 -6.17
C PRO A 105 -12.34 3.09 -6.96
N PHE A 106 -11.36 2.25 -7.32
CA PHE A 106 -10.17 2.64 -8.08
C PHE A 106 -10.10 1.95 -9.44
N THR A 107 -9.22 2.44 -10.32
CA THR A 107 -9.01 1.95 -11.69
C THR A 107 -7.51 1.81 -11.97
N SER A 108 -7.15 1.21 -13.11
CA SER A 108 -5.75 1.15 -13.57
C SER A 108 -5.11 2.53 -13.65
N ASP A 109 -5.86 3.53 -14.09
CA ASP A 109 -5.37 4.89 -14.29
C ASP A 109 -4.97 5.53 -12.96
N HIS A 110 -5.76 5.33 -11.89
CA HIS A 110 -5.39 5.81 -10.55
C HIS A 110 -4.03 5.27 -10.08
N PHE A 111 -3.72 4.01 -10.38
CA PHE A 111 -2.42 3.43 -10.05
C PHE A 111 -1.31 3.89 -10.99
N SER A 112 -1.60 4.00 -12.29
CA SER A 112 -0.67 4.55 -13.27
C SER A 112 -0.27 5.97 -12.89
N ASP A 113 -1.22 6.83 -12.57
CA ASP A 113 -0.97 8.22 -12.18
C ASP A 113 -0.15 8.30 -10.90
N ALA A 114 -0.52 7.51 -9.88
CA ALA A 114 0.18 7.50 -8.60
C ALA A 114 1.61 6.93 -8.67
N LEU A 115 1.87 6.00 -9.60
CA LEU A 115 3.13 5.24 -9.64
C LEU A 115 4.03 5.55 -10.84
N SER A 116 3.54 6.29 -11.84
CA SER A 116 4.28 6.64 -13.06
C SER A 116 5.64 7.29 -12.77
N GLY A 117 5.74 8.10 -11.72
CA GLY A 117 7.00 8.76 -11.31
C GLY A 117 7.95 7.87 -10.50
N MET A 118 7.56 6.64 -10.16
CA MET A 118 8.30 5.76 -9.25
C MET A 118 8.68 4.41 -9.84
N LEU A 119 7.80 3.83 -10.67
CA LEU A 119 7.93 2.50 -11.24
C LEU A 119 8.18 2.53 -12.76
N GLY A 120 8.49 3.72 -13.30
CA GLY A 120 8.80 3.95 -14.72
C GLY A 120 10.23 3.65 -15.11
#